data_AF-A0A016UGR9-F1
#
_entry.id   AF-A0A016UGR9-F1
#
_cell.length_a   1.000
_cell.length_b   1.000
_cell.length_c   1.000
_cell.angle_alpha   90.00
_cell.angle_beta   90.00
_cell.angle_gamma   90.00
#
_symmetry.space_group_name_H-M   'P 1'
#
loop_
_entity.id
_entity.type
_entity.pdbx_description
1 polymer ?
#
loop_
_entity_poly.entity_id
_entity_poly.type
_entity_poly.pdbx_seq_one_letter_code
_entity_poly.pdbx_strand_id
1 'polypeptide(L)'
;MASDCPVNEQYHRCGPRCGPSCARPEPQKCSDECILPGCRCKTGFFRNSAGMCVADCSTEPCGEGMQRHSCGVMEGCEPVCLRRSRRVLRCENKCVKNACQCEPGYIREYVGGMCIPMEECNVRRKKPSENPTGTSFKGIAW
;
A
#
# COMPACT_ATOMS: atom_id res chain seq x y z
N MET A 1 29.80 -10.89 -14.10
CA MET A 1 29.80 -10.00 -12.92
C MET A 1 28.74 -10.54 -11.99
N ALA A 2 29.12 -11.04 -10.82
CA ALA A 2 28.14 -11.46 -9.81
C ALA A 2 27.30 -10.22 -9.49
N SER A 3 26.03 -10.27 -9.86
CA SER A 3 25.00 -9.31 -9.51
C SER A 3 24.70 -9.47 -8.03
N ASP A 4 25.64 -9.02 -7.20
CA ASP A 4 25.52 -9.08 -5.76
C ASP A 4 24.57 -7.98 -5.32
N CYS A 5 23.45 -8.40 -4.75
CA CYS A 5 22.47 -7.50 -4.21
C CYS A 5 23.03 -6.74 -3.00
N PRO A 6 22.50 -5.54 -2.71
CA PRO A 6 22.85 -4.79 -1.51
C PRO A 6 22.67 -5.62 -0.23
N VAL A 7 23.20 -5.09 0.87
CA VAL A 7 23.06 -5.71 2.19
C VAL A 7 21.57 -5.95 2.50
N ASN A 8 21.28 -7.15 3.02
CA ASN A 8 19.93 -7.63 3.33
C ASN A 8 18.99 -7.76 2.12
N GLU A 9 19.52 -7.74 0.91
CA GLU A 9 18.79 -8.05 -0.31
C GLU A 9 19.22 -9.40 -0.89
N GLN A 10 18.32 -10.04 -1.62
CA GLN A 10 18.57 -11.25 -2.40
C GLN A 10 18.07 -11.02 -3.83
N TYR A 11 18.76 -11.63 -4.80
CA TYR A 11 18.33 -11.57 -6.19
C TYR A 11 17.15 -12.50 -6.40
N HIS A 12 16.05 -11.95 -6.91
CA HIS A 12 14.87 -12.72 -7.28
C HIS A 12 14.71 -12.65 -8.79
N ARG A 13 14.55 -13.81 -9.43
CA ARG A 13 14.19 -13.90 -10.86
C ARG A 13 12.76 -13.46 -11.12
N CYS A 14 11.89 -13.67 -10.13
CA CYS A 14 10.48 -13.32 -10.12
C CYS A 14 10.03 -13.02 -8.70
N GLY A 15 9.00 -12.20 -8.52
CA GLY A 15 8.38 -11.95 -7.23
C GLY A 15 7.19 -10.99 -7.30
N PRO A 16 6.36 -10.95 -6.24
CA PRO A 16 5.12 -10.16 -6.22
C PRO A 16 5.37 -8.69 -6.49
N ARG A 17 4.36 -7.96 -6.98
CA ARG A 17 4.53 -6.53 -7.30
C ARG A 17 4.93 -5.65 -6.11
N CYS A 18 4.57 -6.08 -4.91
CA CYS A 18 4.92 -5.38 -3.69
C CYS A 18 5.95 -6.17 -2.90
N GLY A 19 6.75 -5.44 -2.11
CA GLY A 19 7.52 -6.01 -1.01
C GLY A 19 7.09 -5.38 0.31
N PRO A 20 7.39 -6.02 1.45
CA PRO A 20 7.22 -5.40 2.76
C PRO A 20 8.11 -4.16 2.87
N SER A 21 7.56 -3.08 3.41
CA SER A 21 8.29 -1.84 3.67
C SER A 21 7.97 -1.32 5.06
N CYS A 22 8.79 -0.42 5.59
CA CYS A 22 8.49 0.18 6.89
C CYS A 22 7.23 1.05 6.87
N ALA A 23 6.82 1.56 5.72
CA ALA A 23 5.54 2.24 5.55
C ALA A 23 4.36 1.24 5.44
N ARG A 24 4.63 0.00 5.02
CA ARG A 24 3.61 -1.03 4.76
C ARG A 24 4.17 -2.42 5.07
N PRO A 25 4.23 -2.82 6.35
CA PRO A 25 4.96 -4.02 6.78
C PRO A 25 4.34 -5.32 6.26
N GLU A 26 3.01 -5.40 6.28
CA GLU A 26 2.27 -6.60 5.86
C GLU A 26 1.24 -6.25 4.77
N PRO A 27 1.67 -6.11 3.51
CA PRO A 27 0.76 -5.84 2.42
C PRO A 27 -0.12 -7.06 2.09
N GLN A 28 -1.43 -6.88 2.11
CA GLN A 28 -2.43 -7.94 1.90
C GLN A 28 -2.78 -8.16 0.43
N LYS A 29 -2.75 -7.09 -0.39
CA LYS A 29 -3.11 -7.17 -1.81
C LYS A 29 -1.92 -6.87 -2.69
N CYS A 30 -1.24 -7.93 -3.12
CA CYS A 30 -0.20 -7.83 -4.12
C CYS A 30 -0.48 -8.82 -5.22
N SER A 31 -0.34 -8.36 -6.46
CA SER A 31 -0.42 -9.27 -7.58
C SER A 31 0.82 -10.16 -7.55
N ASP A 32 0.60 -11.48 -7.68
CA ASP A 32 1.65 -12.49 -7.87
C ASP A 32 2.25 -12.44 -9.27
N GLU A 33 1.82 -11.48 -10.08
CA GLU A 33 2.41 -11.19 -11.38
C GLU A 33 3.91 -10.99 -11.23
N CYS A 34 4.65 -11.82 -11.97
CA CYS A 34 6.09 -11.83 -12.03
C CYS A 34 6.60 -10.48 -12.54
N ILE A 35 6.99 -9.57 -11.64
CA ILE A 35 7.77 -8.39 -12.03
C ILE A 35 9.20 -8.84 -12.33
N LEU A 36 9.80 -8.17 -13.32
CA LEU A 36 11.20 -8.22 -13.75
C LEU A 36 12.21 -8.58 -12.64
N PRO A 37 13.27 -9.31 -12.99
CA PRO A 37 14.30 -9.73 -12.04
C PRO A 37 14.97 -8.54 -11.35
N GLY A 38 15.32 -8.70 -10.08
CA GLY A 38 15.98 -7.65 -9.32
C GLY A 38 16.23 -8.02 -7.87
N CYS A 39 16.96 -7.14 -7.18
CA CYS A 39 17.24 -7.26 -5.76
C CYS A 39 16.04 -6.84 -4.92
N ARG A 40 15.71 -7.64 -3.91
CA ARG A 40 14.59 -7.41 -3.00
C ARG A 40 15.02 -7.74 -1.58
N CYS A 41 14.38 -7.11 -0.59
CA CYS A 41 14.65 -7.42 0.81
C CYS A 41 14.45 -8.91 1.09
N LYS A 42 15.40 -9.50 1.80
CA LYS A 42 15.29 -10.86 2.33
C LYS A 42 14.08 -10.96 3.27
N THR A 43 13.56 -12.17 3.44
CA THR A 43 12.48 -12.44 4.40
C THR A 43 12.85 -11.90 5.79
N GLY A 44 11.94 -11.15 6.40
CA GLY A 44 12.15 -10.50 7.71
C GLY A 44 12.77 -9.10 7.64
N PHE A 45 13.16 -8.63 6.45
CA PHE A 45 13.62 -7.25 6.23
C PHE A 45 12.58 -6.43 5.49
N PHE A 46 12.54 -5.15 5.80
CA PHE A 46 11.59 -4.18 5.26
C PHE A 46 12.36 -3.10 4.52
N ARG A 47 11.86 -2.70 3.35
CA ARG A 47 12.44 -1.55 2.65
C ARG A 47 12.08 -0.27 3.40
N ASN A 48 13.10 0.50 3.76
CA ASN A 48 12.95 1.75 4.48
C ASN A 48 12.84 2.95 3.51
N SER A 49 12.68 4.15 4.06
CA SER A 49 12.53 5.38 3.27
C SER A 49 13.76 5.74 2.43
N ALA A 50 14.95 5.32 2.86
CA ALA A 50 16.21 5.47 2.13
C ALA A 50 16.45 4.38 1.06
N GLY A 51 15.50 3.45 0.88
CA GLY A 51 15.62 2.36 -0.09
C GLY A 51 16.46 1.17 0.39
N MET A 52 16.87 1.15 1.66
CA MET A 52 17.66 0.07 2.27
C MET A 52 16.75 -0.96 2.96
N CYS A 53 17.21 -2.21 3.04
CA CYS A 53 16.50 -3.27 3.75
C CYS A 53 16.95 -3.36 5.22
N VAL A 54 16.03 -3.01 6.12
CA VAL A 54 16.27 -2.94 7.57
C VAL A 54 15.43 -3.98 8.31
N ALA A 55 15.92 -4.44 9.47
CA ALA A 55 15.22 -5.41 10.30
C ALA A 55 14.23 -4.75 11.28
N ASP A 56 14.42 -3.47 11.58
CA ASP A 56 13.56 -2.71 12.48
C ASP A 56 13.06 -1.43 11.79
N CYS A 57 11.76 -1.17 11.98
CA CYS A 57 11.06 0.00 11.44
C CYS A 57 10.60 0.94 12.57
N SER A 58 10.91 0.66 13.83
CA SER A 58 10.43 1.42 14.99
C SER A 58 10.71 2.93 14.92
N THR A 59 11.84 3.31 14.31
CA THR A 59 12.26 4.71 14.13
C THR A 59 12.00 5.26 12.72
N GLU A 60 11.49 4.46 11.80
CA GLU A 60 11.25 4.92 10.44
C GLU A 60 10.01 5.81 10.37
N PRO A 61 10.04 6.92 9.63
CA PRO A 61 8.87 7.76 9.47
C PRO A 61 7.77 7.00 8.71
N CYS A 62 6.52 7.31 9.03
CA CYS A 62 5.38 6.97 8.18
C CYS A 62 5.15 8.07 7.13
N GLY A 63 4.24 7.83 6.18
CA GLY A 63 3.81 8.86 5.24
C GLY A 63 3.03 9.99 5.93
N GLU A 64 2.78 11.07 5.20
CA GLU A 64 1.99 12.20 5.70
C GLU A 64 0.60 11.75 6.21
N GLY A 65 0.18 12.30 7.36
CA GLY A 65 -1.10 11.96 8.00
C GLY A 65 -1.16 10.55 8.58
N MET A 66 0.00 9.92 8.81
CA MET A 66 0.11 8.57 9.39
C MET A 66 1.02 8.55 10.62
N GLN A 67 0.63 7.76 11.61
CA GLN A 67 1.42 7.47 12.80
C GLN A 67 1.86 6.01 12.84
N ARG A 68 3.06 5.77 13.40
CA ARG A 68 3.58 4.43 13.66
C ARG A 68 3.01 3.87 14.95
N HIS A 69 2.45 2.67 14.86
CA HIS A 69 1.99 1.89 16.00
C HIS A 69 2.90 0.68 16.19
N SER A 70 3.34 0.44 17.43
CA SER A 70 4.09 -0.77 17.78
C SER A 70 3.27 -2.04 17.51
N CYS A 71 1.95 -1.94 17.66
CA CYS A 71 0.97 -2.94 17.30
C CYS A 71 -0.21 -2.28 16.59
N GLY A 72 -0.29 -2.44 15.27
CA GLY A 72 -1.40 -1.90 14.48
C GLY A 72 -2.29 -2.96 13.85
N VAL A 73 -3.26 -2.49 13.08
CA VAL A 73 -4.25 -3.35 12.40
C VAL A 73 -3.77 -3.80 11.01
N MET A 74 -4.41 -4.84 10.48
CA MET A 74 -4.11 -5.35 9.14
C MET A 74 -4.47 -4.34 8.04
N GLU A 75 -3.72 -4.37 6.93
CA GLU A 75 -4.00 -3.54 5.76
C GLU A 75 -5.44 -3.79 5.25
N GLY A 76 -6.22 -2.71 5.14
CA GLY A 76 -7.61 -2.76 4.69
C GLY A 76 -8.64 -2.97 5.80
N CYS A 77 -8.21 -3.09 7.06
CA CYS A 77 -9.09 -3.06 8.23
C CYS A 77 -9.33 -1.65 8.79
N GLU A 78 -8.56 -0.67 8.34
CA GLU A 78 -8.83 0.74 8.57
C GLU A 78 -10.02 1.25 7.74
N PRO A 79 -10.74 2.28 8.21
CA PRO A 79 -11.76 2.94 7.40
C PRO A 79 -11.14 3.56 6.15
N VAL A 80 -11.78 3.31 5.00
CA VAL A 80 -11.38 3.90 3.71
C VAL A 80 -12.39 4.95 3.25
N CYS A 81 -11.88 6.01 2.62
CA CYS A 81 -12.67 7.08 2.05
C CYS A 81 -13.57 6.57 0.93
N LEU A 82 -12.96 5.94 -0.08
CA LEU A 82 -13.63 5.44 -1.28
C LEU A 82 -13.80 3.91 -1.19
N ARG A 83 -14.96 3.46 -0.70
CA ARG A 83 -15.33 2.04 -0.74
C ARG A 83 -15.72 1.61 -2.16
N ARG A 84 -14.73 1.32 -3.00
CA ARG A 84 -14.95 0.81 -4.36
C ARG A 84 -15.28 -0.69 -4.43
N SER A 85 -15.03 -1.45 -3.36
CA SER A 85 -15.26 -2.89 -3.35
C SER A 85 -16.22 -3.29 -2.23
N ARG A 86 -17.24 -4.10 -2.57
CA ARG A 86 -18.15 -4.76 -1.61
C ARG A 86 -17.52 -6.00 -0.95
N ARG A 87 -16.29 -6.38 -1.31
CA ARG A 87 -15.61 -7.50 -0.65
C ARG A 87 -15.31 -7.10 0.80
N VAL A 88 -15.93 -7.82 1.71
CA VAL A 88 -15.66 -7.72 3.14
C VAL A 88 -14.29 -8.35 3.38
N LEU A 89 -13.29 -7.52 3.67
CA LEU A 89 -12.04 -8.03 4.23
C LEU A 89 -12.36 -8.58 5.63
N ARG A 90 -11.92 -9.81 5.91
CA ARG A 90 -12.01 -10.35 7.27
C ARG A 90 -10.90 -9.76 8.10
N CYS A 91 -11.29 -8.98 9.09
CA CYS A 91 -10.37 -8.41 10.06
C CYS A 91 -10.27 -9.35 11.26
N GLU A 92 -9.05 -9.80 11.51
CA GLU A 92 -8.65 -10.61 12.64
C GLU A 92 -7.93 -9.71 13.65
N ASN A 93 -7.87 -10.14 14.91
CA ASN A 93 -7.12 -9.47 15.97
C ASN A 93 -5.61 -9.75 15.85
N LYS A 94 -5.07 -9.65 14.63
CA LYS A 94 -3.66 -9.82 14.34
C LYS A 94 -2.93 -8.49 14.56
N CYS A 95 -1.90 -8.54 15.40
CA CYS A 95 -0.99 -7.44 15.62
C CYS A 95 0.01 -7.32 14.47
N VAL A 96 -0.09 -6.26 13.66
CA VAL A 96 0.95 -5.91 12.67
C VAL A 96 1.98 -5.03 13.36
N LYS A 97 3.20 -5.55 13.54
CA LYS A 97 4.28 -4.83 14.23
C LYS A 97 4.72 -3.61 13.42
N ASN A 98 4.96 -2.50 14.11
CA ASN A 98 5.43 -1.24 13.52
C ASN A 98 4.54 -0.78 12.33
N ALA A 99 3.22 -0.95 12.41
CA ALA A 99 2.32 -0.56 11.32
C ALA A 99 2.14 0.96 11.24
N CYS A 100 2.02 1.50 10.03
CA CYS A 100 1.60 2.89 9.81
C CYS A 100 0.08 2.96 9.62
N GLN A 101 -0.60 3.73 10.47
CA GLN A 101 -2.04 3.93 10.44
C GLN A 101 -2.39 5.42 10.36
N CYS A 102 -3.57 5.76 9.85
CA CYS A 102 -3.96 7.17 9.75
C CYS A 102 -4.07 7.83 11.13
N GLU A 103 -3.58 9.06 11.24
CA GLU A 103 -3.74 9.89 12.43
C GLU A 103 -5.20 10.32 12.65
N PRO A 104 -5.57 10.73 13.87
CA PRO A 104 -6.87 11.35 14.11
C PRO A 104 -7.12 12.53 13.16
N GLY A 105 -8.29 12.55 12.51
CA GLY A 105 -8.64 13.57 11.50
C GLY A 105 -8.26 13.19 10.06
N TYR A 106 -7.51 12.11 9.86
CA TYR A 106 -7.19 11.55 8.55
C TYR A 106 -7.97 10.25 8.29
N ILE A 107 -8.18 9.94 7.02
CA ILE A 107 -8.83 8.71 6.55
C ILE A 107 -8.06 8.14 5.36
N ARG A 108 -7.95 6.81 5.29
CA ARG A 108 -7.21 6.16 4.20
C ARG A 108 -7.96 6.31 2.89
N GLU A 109 -7.33 6.80 1.84
CA GLU A 109 -8.00 7.12 0.57
C GLU A 109 -8.66 5.87 -0.05
N TYR A 110 -7.89 4.78 -0.12
CA TYR A 110 -8.30 3.42 -0.52
C TYR A 110 -7.39 2.38 0.18
N VAL A 111 -7.71 1.10 0.08
CA VAL A 111 -6.93 0.02 0.73
C VAL A 111 -5.46 0.06 0.26
N GLY A 112 -4.53 0.23 1.20
CA GLY A 112 -3.09 0.36 0.92
C GLY A 112 -2.64 1.70 0.34
N GLY A 113 -3.57 2.67 0.21
CA GLY A 113 -3.28 4.03 -0.23
C GLY A 113 -2.86 4.97 0.91
N MET A 114 -2.68 6.25 0.59
CA MET A 114 -2.28 7.29 1.54
C MET A 114 -3.42 7.71 2.46
N CYS A 115 -3.09 8.40 3.56
CA CYS A 115 -4.07 9.05 4.41
C CYS A 115 -4.30 10.47 3.90
N ILE A 116 -5.57 10.84 3.76
CA ILE A 116 -5.99 12.20 3.39
C ILE A 116 -6.81 12.81 4.53
N PRO A 117 -6.85 14.14 4.68
CA PRO A 117 -7.73 14.78 5.64
C PRO A 117 -9.20 14.37 5.42
N MET A 118 -9.95 14.19 6.51
CA MET A 118 -11.36 13.79 6.42
C MET A 118 -12.20 14.77 5.59
N GLU A 119 -11.89 16.07 5.65
CA GLU A 119 -12.56 17.09 4.84
C GLU A 119 -12.33 16.91 3.33
N GLU A 120 -11.12 16.50 2.94
CA GLU A 120 -10.83 16.17 1.55
C GLU A 120 -11.65 14.94 1.11
N CYS A 121 -11.80 13.94 2.00
CA CYS A 121 -12.66 12.80 1.74
C CYS A 121 -14.14 13.19 1.56
N ASN A 122 -14.64 14.12 2.37
CA ASN A 122 -16.02 14.62 2.28
C ASN A 122 -16.28 15.26 0.91
N VAL A 123 -15.31 16.02 0.37
CA VAL A 123 -15.39 16.58 -0.98
C VAL A 123 -15.40 15.47 -2.05
N ARG A 124 -14.52 14.48 -1.93
CA ARG A 124 -14.43 13.36 -2.88
C ARG A 124 -15.71 12.52 -2.94
N ARG A 125 -16.37 12.29 -1.81
CA ARG A 125 -17.65 11.55 -1.73
C ARG A 125 -18.83 12.29 -2.37
N LYS A 126 -18.79 13.62 -2.40
CA LYS A 126 -19.83 14.47 -3.01
C LYS A 126 -19.73 14.54 -4.53
N LYS A 127 -18.60 14.16 -5.14
CA LYS A 127 -18.50 14.08 -6.59
C LYS A 127 -19.41 12.94 -7.08
N PRO A 128 -20.40 13.21 -7.96
CA PRO A 128 -21.02 12.16 -8.73
C PRO A 128 -19.91 11.37 -9.42
N SER A 129 -20.05 10.05 -9.54
CA SER A 129 -19.15 9.25 -10.36
C SER A 129 -19.18 9.82 -11.78
N GLU A 130 -18.22 10.67 -12.12
CA GLU A 130 -17.93 10.99 -13.50
C GLU A 130 -17.49 9.68 -14.12
N ASN A 131 -18.42 9.04 -14.84
CA ASN A 131 -18.10 7.98 -15.77
C ASN A 131 -16.93 8.50 -16.62
N PRO A 132 -15.76 7.84 -16.63
CA PRO A 132 -14.76 8.15 -17.63
C PRO A 132 -15.38 7.77 -18.97
N THR A 133 -15.92 8.76 -19.67
CA THR A 133 -16.19 8.77 -21.11
C THR A 133 -16.59 7.41 -21.69
N GLY A 134 -17.89 7.13 -21.70
CA GLY A 134 -18.47 6.38 -22.80
C GLY A 134 -18.28 7.20 -24.07
N THR A 135 -17.13 7.05 -24.73
CA THR A 135 -16.95 7.51 -26.10
C THR A 135 -17.88 6.66 -26.95
N SER A 136 -19.08 7.19 -27.18
CA SER A 136 -19.97 6.72 -28.24
C SER A 136 -19.21 6.89 -29.55
N PHE A 137 -18.62 5.81 -30.05
CA PHE A 137 -18.24 5.72 -31.45
C PHE A 137 -19.56 5.81 -32.23
N LYS A 138 -19.88 7.02 -32.71
CA LYS A 138 -20.81 7.18 -33.82
C LYS A 138 -20.21 6.42 -34.99
N GLY A 139 -20.79 5.26 -35.31
CA GLY A 139 -20.51 4.54 -36.54
C GLY A 139 -20.75 5.49 -37.72
N ILE A 140 -19.69 5.73 -38.50
CA ILE A 140 -19.79 6.34 -39.81
C ILE A 140 -19.81 5.16 -40.76
N ALA A 141 -20.99 4.91 -41.35
CA ALA A 141 -21.14 4.00 -42.47
C ALA A 141 -20.44 4.59 -43.69
N TRP A 142 -19.64 3.77 -44.36
CA TRP A 142 -19.20 3.95 -45.74
C TRP A 142 -19.41 2.63 -46.46
#